data_AF-A0A931Q065-F1
#
_entry.id   AF-A0A931Q065-F1
#
_cell.length_a   1.000
_cell.length_b   1.000
_cell.length_c   1.000
_cell.angle_alpha   90.00
_cell.angle_beta   90.00
_cell.angle_gamma   90.00
#
_symmetry.space_group_name_H-M   'P 1'
#
loop_
_entity.id
_entity.type
_entity.pdbx_description
1 polymer ?
#
loop_
_entity_poly.entity_id
_entity_poly.type
_entity_poly.pdbx_seq_one_letter_code
_entity_poly.pdbx_strand_id
1 'polypeptide(L)'
;MATFDEHIQQAKRNFDFLCLVNQKVNDHFDWQVTVCFYTALHLVNAHLSKHNLQYRKHHDVNYALNPDVQLSVSKLPEEEYDSYIALQRLSRRSRYLVNEKDNNISSTQAFFTYDKHLAKAIRNLDKLIRYFDKKYTLEFNAKNFSCIELTKKDNLKFSK
;
A
#
# COMPACT_ATOMS: atom_id res chain seq x y z
N MET A 1 4.68 18.91 11.35
CA MET A 1 3.84 17.88 10.72
C MET A 1 4.47 17.60 9.36
N ALA A 2 4.59 16.34 8.94
CA ALA A 2 5.52 16.00 7.86
C ALA A 2 5.09 16.61 6.51
N THR A 3 6.06 17.04 5.73
CA THR A 3 5.92 17.64 4.41
C THR A 3 5.75 16.57 3.33
N PHE A 4 5.40 17.01 2.12
CA PHE A 4 5.36 16.15 0.94
C PHE A 4 6.68 15.39 0.77
N ASP A 5 7.82 16.09 0.78
CA ASP A 5 9.12 15.51 0.50
C ASP A 5 9.55 14.52 1.60
N GLU A 6 9.27 14.82 2.87
CA GLU A 6 9.53 13.90 3.99
C GLU A 6 8.72 12.60 3.86
N HIS A 7 7.45 12.70 3.43
CA HIS A 7 6.64 11.53 3.15
C HIS A 7 7.12 10.73 1.94
N ILE A 8 7.50 11.39 0.85
CA ILE A 8 8.08 10.71 -0.31
C ILE A 8 9.38 10.00 0.06
N GLN A 9 10.25 10.65 0.84
CA GLN A 9 11.49 10.04 1.32
C GLN A 9 11.19 8.79 2.15
N GLN A 10 10.22 8.85 3.07
CA GLN A 10 9.84 7.69 3.87
C GLN A 10 9.23 6.56 3.02
N ALA A 11 8.41 6.90 2.02
CA ALA A 11 7.87 5.92 1.07
C ALA A 11 8.99 5.21 0.29
N LYS A 12 9.97 5.96 -0.22
CA LYS A 12 11.15 5.40 -0.92
C LYS A 12 11.96 4.47 -0.01
N ARG A 13 12.25 4.90 1.22
CA ARG A 13 12.97 4.07 2.22
C ARG A 13 12.22 2.78 2.54
N ASN A 14 10.91 2.84 2.72
CA ASN A 14 10.09 1.66 2.97
C ASN A 14 10.09 0.72 1.77
N PHE A 15 10.02 1.25 0.54
CA PHE A 15 10.08 0.47 -0.68
C PHE A 15 11.43 -0.23 -0.86
N ASP A 16 12.54 0.47 -0.62
CA ASP A 16 13.88 -0.12 -0.64
C ASP A 16 14.03 -1.22 0.41
N PHE A 17 13.50 -0.99 1.62
CA PHE A 17 13.47 -2.00 2.68
C PHE A 17 12.66 -3.23 2.27
N LEU A 18 11.47 -3.05 1.67
CA LEU A 18 10.66 -4.15 1.16
C LEU A 18 11.45 -4.99 0.15
N CYS A 19 12.13 -4.35 -0.80
CA CYS A 19 12.93 -5.04 -1.80
C CYS A 19 14.06 -5.85 -1.17
N LEU A 20 14.78 -5.26 -0.21
CA LEU A 20 15.85 -5.93 0.52
C LEU A 20 15.33 -7.17 1.28
N VAL A 21 14.23 -7.02 2.02
CA VAL A 21 13.65 -8.11 2.82
C VAL A 21 13.11 -9.20 1.92
N ASN A 22 12.36 -8.86 0.87
CA ASN A 22 11.78 -9.84 -0.04
C ASN A 22 12.83 -10.72 -0.74
N GLN A 23 14.03 -10.20 -1.00
CA GLN A 23 15.13 -10.99 -1.57
C GLN A 23 15.83 -11.92 -0.56
N LYS A 24 15.77 -11.59 0.73
CA LYS A 24 16.52 -12.29 1.78
C LYS A 24 15.66 -13.14 2.71
N VAL A 25 14.36 -12.88 2.75
CA VAL A 25 13.41 -13.46 3.71
C VAL A 25 12.19 -13.94 2.94
N ASN A 26 11.96 -15.25 2.94
CA ASN A 26 10.97 -15.92 2.10
C ASN A 26 9.70 -16.37 2.84
N ASP A 27 9.62 -16.17 4.15
CA ASP A 27 8.56 -16.70 5.02
C ASP A 27 7.88 -15.65 5.93
N HIS A 28 8.45 -14.45 6.08
CA HIS A 28 7.87 -13.34 6.86
C HIS A 28 6.92 -12.47 6.01
N PHE A 29 5.86 -13.09 5.49
CA PHE A 29 4.92 -12.43 4.58
C PHE A 29 4.12 -11.30 5.24
N ASP A 30 3.82 -11.43 6.53
CA ASP A 30 3.14 -10.44 7.35
C ASP A 30 3.91 -9.11 7.39
N TRP A 31 5.22 -9.16 7.58
CA TRP A 31 6.08 -7.99 7.55
C TRP A 31 6.18 -7.39 6.16
N GLN A 32 6.33 -8.21 5.13
CA GLN A 32 6.39 -7.72 3.75
C GLN A 32 5.08 -7.03 3.34
N VAL A 33 3.92 -7.63 3.64
CA VAL A 33 2.60 -7.01 3.43
C VAL A 33 2.47 -5.71 4.23
N THR A 34 2.96 -5.69 5.47
CA THR A 34 2.92 -4.49 6.31
C THR A 34 3.75 -3.36 5.70
N VAL A 35 4.96 -3.64 5.22
CA VAL A 35 5.80 -2.64 4.55
C VAL A 35 5.17 -2.14 3.25
N CYS A 36 4.48 -2.99 2.48
CA CYS A 36 3.71 -2.54 1.32
C CYS A 36 2.68 -1.46 1.69
N PHE A 37 1.92 -1.69 2.76
CA PHE A 37 0.95 -0.71 3.23
C PHE A 37 1.60 0.57 3.75
N TYR A 38 2.67 0.49 4.54
CA TYR A 38 3.34 1.69 5.03
C TYR A 38 4.01 2.49 3.91
N THR A 39 4.46 1.83 2.84
CA THR A 39 4.90 2.52 1.60
C THR A 39 3.75 3.31 0.99
N ALA A 40 2.60 2.67 0.76
CA ALA A 40 1.41 3.31 0.22
C ALA A 40 0.86 4.43 1.12
N LEU A 41 0.86 4.23 2.45
CA LEU A 41 0.44 5.22 3.44
C LEU A 41 1.23 6.52 3.30
N HIS A 42 2.54 6.43 3.11
CA HIS A 42 3.36 7.62 2.94
C HIS A 42 3.17 8.29 1.58
N LEU A 43 2.94 7.54 0.50
CA LEU A 43 2.55 8.13 -0.79
C LEU A 43 1.22 8.91 -0.69
N VAL A 44 0.23 8.33 -0.02
CA VAL A 44 -1.05 8.97 0.26
C VAL A 44 -0.89 10.21 1.14
N ASN A 45 -0.11 10.13 2.22
CA ASN A 45 0.10 11.28 3.10
C ASN A 45 0.87 12.40 2.39
N ALA A 46 1.81 12.06 1.49
CA ALA A 46 2.42 13.04 0.61
C ALA A 46 1.34 13.72 -0.25
N HIS A 47 0.49 12.95 -0.94
CA HIS A 47 -0.62 13.47 -1.73
C HIS A 47 -1.51 14.44 -0.93
N LEU A 48 -1.98 14.01 0.25
CA LEU A 48 -2.81 14.83 1.14
C LEU A 48 -2.11 16.13 1.56
N SER A 49 -0.81 16.08 1.86
CA SER A 49 -0.05 17.28 2.25
C SER A 49 0.00 18.36 1.15
N LYS A 50 -0.07 18.00 -0.14
CA LYS A 50 -0.18 18.96 -1.26
C LYS A 50 -1.50 19.74 -1.24
N HIS A 51 -2.51 19.23 -0.54
CA HIS A 51 -3.81 19.86 -0.34
C HIS A 51 -3.94 20.50 1.04
N ASN A 52 -2.84 20.63 1.80
CA ASN A 52 -2.81 21.08 3.19
C ASN A 52 -3.67 20.21 4.13
N LEU A 53 -3.93 18.96 3.74
CA LEU A 53 -4.70 18.00 4.53
C LEU A 53 -3.75 17.08 5.28
N GLN A 54 -3.97 16.92 6.57
CA GLN A 54 -3.17 15.99 7.37
C GLN A 54 -4.03 15.30 8.42
N TYR A 55 -4.13 13.97 8.32
CA TYR A 55 -5.03 13.16 9.14
C TYR A 55 -4.26 12.19 10.03
N ARG A 56 -4.78 11.96 11.23
CA ARG A 56 -4.23 10.96 12.18
C ARG A 56 -5.01 9.64 12.15
N LYS A 57 -6.24 9.65 11.66
CA LYS A 57 -7.12 8.47 11.63
C LYS A 57 -7.26 7.96 10.21
N HIS A 58 -7.21 6.64 10.07
CA HIS A 58 -7.43 5.97 8.78
C HIS A 58 -8.80 6.27 8.18
N HIS A 59 -9.85 6.42 9.01
CA HIS A 59 -11.18 6.81 8.56
C HIS A 59 -11.16 8.15 7.79
N ASP A 60 -10.49 9.16 8.35
CA ASP A 60 -10.47 10.50 7.76
C ASP A 60 -9.67 10.52 6.45
N VAL A 61 -8.57 9.74 6.40
CA VAL A 61 -7.84 9.49 5.16
C VAL A 61 -8.75 8.84 4.12
N ASN A 62 -9.47 7.78 4.49
CA ASN A 62 -10.33 7.06 3.54
C ASN A 62 -11.42 7.99 2.98
N TYR A 63 -12.05 8.81 3.82
CA TYR A 63 -13.03 9.80 3.37
C TYR A 63 -12.42 10.83 2.40
N ALA A 64 -11.23 11.36 2.71
CA ALA A 64 -10.56 12.34 1.87
C ALA A 64 -10.09 11.76 0.52
N LEU A 65 -9.79 10.47 0.43
CA LEU A 65 -9.37 9.84 -0.82
C LEU A 65 -10.54 9.30 -1.66
N ASN A 66 -11.73 9.17 -1.07
CA ASN A 66 -12.86 8.47 -1.69
C ASN A 66 -13.32 9.18 -2.98
N PRO A 67 -13.36 8.48 -4.15
CA PRO A 67 -13.79 9.05 -5.42
C PRO A 67 -15.25 9.56 -5.42
N ASP A 68 -16.12 8.97 -4.59
CA ASP A 68 -17.56 9.29 -4.52
C ASP A 68 -17.83 10.58 -3.73
N VAL A 69 -16.86 11.05 -2.95
CA VAL A 69 -16.97 12.31 -2.23
C VAL A 69 -16.74 13.44 -3.23
N GLN A 70 -17.84 13.97 -3.79
CA GLN A 70 -17.81 14.95 -4.88
C GLN A 70 -16.90 16.15 -4.62
N LEU A 71 -16.95 16.69 -3.40
CA LEU A 71 -16.19 17.88 -2.99
C LEU A 71 -14.77 17.58 -2.50
N SER A 72 -14.34 16.32 -2.51
CA SER A 72 -12.97 16.00 -2.08
C SER A 72 -11.96 16.44 -3.15
N VAL A 73 -11.10 17.38 -2.76
CA VAL A 73 -10.00 17.89 -3.59
C VAL A 73 -8.81 16.93 -3.69
N SER A 74 -8.74 15.95 -2.79
CA SER A 74 -7.66 14.96 -2.68
C SER A 74 -8.11 13.55 -3.03
N LYS A 75 -9.25 13.41 -3.73
CA LYS A 75 -9.73 12.09 -4.12
C LYS A 75 -8.78 11.43 -5.11
N LEU A 76 -8.65 10.12 -4.98
CA LEU A 76 -7.97 9.28 -5.95
C LEU A 76 -8.98 8.80 -7.00
N PRO A 77 -8.51 8.38 -8.19
CA PRO A 77 -9.34 7.57 -9.06
C PRO A 77 -9.71 6.25 -8.37
N GLU A 78 -10.80 5.64 -8.82
CA GLU A 78 -11.41 4.47 -8.17
C GLU A 78 -10.43 3.31 -8.00
N GLU A 79 -9.65 2.99 -9.05
CA GLU A 79 -8.69 1.89 -9.01
C GLU A 79 -7.60 2.08 -7.94
N GLU A 80 -7.03 3.27 -7.82
CA GLU A 80 -6.03 3.59 -6.81
C GLU A 80 -6.62 3.65 -5.42
N TYR A 81 -7.82 4.20 -5.27
CA TYR A 81 -8.54 4.19 -4.00
C TYR A 81 -8.75 2.76 -3.51
N ASP A 82 -9.31 1.88 -4.35
CA ASP A 82 -9.52 0.47 -4.04
C ASP A 82 -8.22 -0.24 -3.70
N SER A 83 -7.14 0.08 -4.42
CA SER A 83 -5.81 -0.48 -4.15
C SER A 83 -5.29 -0.08 -2.78
N TYR A 84 -5.48 1.17 -2.38
CA TYR A 84 -5.11 1.66 -1.04
C TYR A 84 -5.94 0.99 0.06
N ILE A 85 -7.26 0.88 -0.12
CA ILE A 85 -8.14 0.19 0.83
C ILE A 85 -7.78 -1.30 0.94
N ALA A 86 -7.46 -1.96 -0.16
CA ALA A 86 -7.00 -3.35 -0.16
C ALA A 86 -5.71 -3.54 0.65
N LEU A 87 -4.73 -2.65 0.49
CA LEU A 87 -3.49 -2.66 1.28
C LEU A 87 -3.74 -2.42 2.77
N GLN A 88 -4.61 -1.48 3.11
CA GLN A 88 -4.99 -1.20 4.50
C GLN A 88 -5.58 -2.44 5.17
N ARG A 89 -6.51 -3.13 4.50
CA ARG A 89 -7.13 -4.38 4.99
C ARG A 89 -6.10 -5.51 5.13
N LEU A 90 -5.22 -5.68 4.13
CA LEU A 90 -4.16 -6.70 4.18
C LEU A 90 -3.18 -6.45 5.33
N SER A 91 -2.76 -5.20 5.56
CA SER A 91 -1.88 -4.87 6.68
C SER A 91 -2.56 -5.06 8.04
N ARG A 92 -3.86 -4.77 8.15
CA ARG A 92 -4.62 -5.03 9.38
C ARG A 92 -4.68 -6.53 9.66
N ARG A 93 -4.97 -7.36 8.64
CA ARG A 93 -4.88 -8.82 8.77
C ARG A 93 -3.50 -9.26 9.26
N SER A 94 -2.43 -8.78 8.63
CA SER A 94 -1.07 -9.21 8.95
C SER A 94 -0.66 -8.89 10.39
N ARG A 95 -1.08 -7.75 10.94
CA ARG A 95 -0.69 -7.32 12.29
C ARG A 95 -1.60 -7.85 13.41
N TYR A 96 -2.88 -8.04 13.10
CA TYR A 96 -3.88 -8.36 14.12
C TYR A 96 -4.51 -9.74 13.95
N LEU A 97 -4.08 -10.51 12.94
CA LEU A 97 -4.60 -11.85 12.64
C LEU A 97 -6.11 -11.86 12.40
N VAL A 98 -6.66 -10.78 11.85
CA VAL A 98 -8.10 -10.62 11.57
C VAL A 98 -8.42 -10.76 10.09
N ASN A 99 -9.66 -11.09 9.77
CA ASN A 99 -10.18 -10.98 8.41
C ASN A 99 -11.40 -10.06 8.39
N GLU A 100 -11.23 -8.85 7.85
CA GLU A 100 -12.32 -7.88 7.71
C GLU A 100 -13.22 -8.17 6.51
N LYS A 101 -12.84 -9.16 5.68
CA LYS A 101 -13.75 -9.68 4.68
C LYS A 101 -14.95 -10.29 5.42
N ASP A 102 -16.14 -9.88 5.04
CA ASP A 102 -17.43 -10.42 5.51
C ASP A 102 -17.88 -9.96 6.92
N ASN A 103 -17.43 -8.79 7.42
CA ASN A 103 -17.82 -8.23 8.73
C ASN A 103 -17.62 -9.20 9.91
N ASN A 104 -16.67 -10.14 9.78
CA ASN A 104 -16.47 -11.24 10.71
C ASN A 104 -15.65 -10.82 11.95
N ILE A 105 -15.98 -9.66 12.53
CA ILE A 105 -15.26 -9.00 13.64
C ILE A 105 -15.28 -9.87 14.91
N SER A 106 -16.27 -10.74 15.05
CA SER A 106 -16.44 -11.66 16.18
C SER A 106 -15.74 -13.02 15.99
N SER A 107 -15.07 -13.24 14.85
CA SER A 107 -14.35 -14.51 14.64
C SER A 107 -13.20 -14.65 15.63
N THR A 108 -13.16 -15.78 16.33
CA THR A 108 -12.06 -16.15 17.24
C THR A 108 -10.90 -16.84 16.50
N GLN A 109 -11.03 -17.05 15.19
CA GLN A 109 -10.02 -17.71 14.37
C GLN A 109 -8.91 -16.75 13.97
N ALA A 110 -7.66 -17.14 14.19
CA ALA A 110 -6.50 -16.39 13.71
C ALA A 110 -6.34 -16.51 12.18
N PHE A 111 -6.19 -15.37 11.51
CA PHE A 111 -6.02 -15.27 10.07
C PHE A 111 -4.58 -14.93 9.69
N PHE A 112 -3.76 -15.95 9.47
CA PHE A 112 -2.36 -15.79 9.08
C PHE A 112 -2.17 -15.21 7.67
N THR A 113 -0.97 -14.64 7.44
CA THR A 113 -0.53 -14.10 6.16
C THR A 113 0.30 -15.13 5.42
N TYR A 114 0.18 -15.15 4.09
CA TYR A 114 0.82 -16.13 3.20
C TYR A 114 1.27 -15.40 1.94
N ASP A 115 2.08 -16.07 1.12
CA ASP A 115 2.51 -15.64 -0.22
C ASP A 115 1.40 -15.01 -1.09
N LYS A 116 0.20 -15.60 -1.16
CA LYS A 116 -0.92 -15.03 -1.93
C LYS A 116 -1.34 -13.63 -1.47
N HIS A 117 -1.21 -13.37 -0.16
CA HIS A 117 -1.49 -12.07 0.42
C HIS A 117 -0.38 -11.08 0.08
N LEU A 118 0.88 -11.53 0.08
CA LEU A 118 2.01 -10.74 -0.38
C LEU A 118 1.88 -10.39 -1.87
N ALA A 119 1.59 -11.35 -2.75
CA ALA A 119 1.39 -11.08 -4.16
C ALA A 119 0.25 -10.07 -4.40
N LYS A 120 -0.87 -10.21 -3.67
CA LYS A 120 -1.95 -9.21 -3.70
C LYS A 120 -1.48 -7.84 -3.22
N ALA A 121 -0.69 -7.76 -2.15
CA ALA A 121 -0.16 -6.50 -1.65
C ALA A 121 0.78 -5.84 -2.68
N ILE A 122 1.69 -6.60 -3.29
CA ILE A 122 2.63 -6.10 -4.31
C ILE A 122 1.87 -5.55 -5.52
N ARG A 123 0.85 -6.25 -6.02
CA ARG A 123 0.01 -5.76 -7.13
C ARG A 123 -0.66 -4.41 -6.82
N ASN A 124 -1.25 -4.27 -5.64
CA ASN A 124 -1.91 -3.02 -5.25
C ASN A 124 -0.90 -1.89 -4.99
N LEU A 125 0.26 -2.22 -4.43
CA LEU A 125 1.34 -1.25 -4.26
C LEU A 125 1.86 -0.77 -5.62
N ASP A 126 2.04 -1.67 -6.59
CA ASP A 126 2.50 -1.34 -7.94
C ASP A 126 1.58 -0.32 -8.63
N LYS A 127 0.26 -0.51 -8.52
CA LYS A 127 -0.74 0.44 -9.02
C LYS A 127 -0.56 1.84 -8.40
N LEU A 128 -0.44 1.92 -7.08
CA LEU A 128 -0.26 3.19 -6.38
C LEU A 128 1.07 3.86 -6.72
N ILE A 129 2.18 3.11 -6.77
CA ILE A 129 3.46 3.68 -7.15
C ILE A 129 3.40 4.20 -8.58
N ARG A 130 2.85 3.45 -9.55
CA ARG A 130 2.68 3.95 -10.93
C ARG A 130 1.92 5.26 -10.98
N TYR A 131 0.80 5.32 -10.27
CA TYR A 131 -0.04 6.52 -10.22
C TYR A 131 0.73 7.71 -9.67
N PHE A 132 1.32 7.58 -8.48
CA PHE A 132 2.01 8.69 -7.82
C PHE A 132 3.32 9.07 -8.49
N ASP A 133 4.05 8.08 -9.03
CA ASP A 133 5.26 8.32 -9.82
C ASP A 133 4.96 9.10 -11.09
N LYS A 134 3.85 8.80 -11.78
CA LYS A 134 3.39 9.60 -12.92
C LYS A 134 2.89 10.98 -12.50
N LYS A 135 2.11 11.06 -11.42
CA LYS A 135 1.48 12.31 -10.94
C LYS A 135 2.48 13.33 -10.42
N TYR A 136 3.56 12.86 -9.80
CA TYR A 136 4.54 13.69 -9.10
C TYR A 136 5.98 13.55 -9.55
N THR A 137 6.24 12.72 -10.58
CA THR A 137 7.59 12.50 -11.15
C THR A 137 8.58 12.06 -10.07
N LEU A 138 8.24 11.00 -9.33
CA LEU A 138 8.95 10.60 -8.11
C LEU A 138 10.22 9.76 -8.37
N GLU A 139 10.37 9.19 -9.55
CA GLU A 139 11.48 8.32 -9.96
C GLU A 139 11.64 7.09 -9.04
N PHE A 140 10.58 6.29 -8.91
CA PHE A 140 10.71 4.98 -8.27
C PHE A 140 11.48 3.99 -9.16
N ASN A 141 12.64 3.56 -8.69
CA ASN A 141 13.49 2.60 -9.39
C ASN A 141 12.82 1.23 -9.51
N ALA A 142 12.95 0.59 -10.68
CA ALA A 142 12.51 -0.80 -10.89
C ALA A 142 13.27 -1.76 -9.97
N LYS A 143 12.55 -2.68 -9.33
CA LYS A 143 13.07 -3.66 -8.37
C LYS A 143 12.30 -4.98 -8.48
N ASN A 144 13.03 -6.06 -8.71
CA ASN A 144 12.43 -7.39 -8.84
C ASN A 144 11.96 -7.90 -7.48
N PHE A 145 10.73 -8.41 -7.46
CA PHE A 145 10.14 -9.10 -6.31
C PHE A 145 10.11 -10.61 -6.55
N SER A 146 10.52 -11.38 -5.55
CA SER A 146 10.38 -12.82 -5.48
C SER A 146 9.11 -13.18 -4.71
N CYS A 147 8.12 -13.73 -5.40
CA CYS A 147 6.92 -14.30 -4.79
C CYS A 147 6.33 -15.35 -5.74
N ILE A 148 6.09 -16.56 -5.25
CA ILE A 148 5.62 -17.68 -6.08
C ILE A 148 4.27 -17.42 -6.74
N GLU A 149 3.43 -16.60 -6.09
CA GLU A 149 2.11 -16.21 -6.55
C GLU A 149 2.14 -15.00 -7.52
N LEU A 150 3.32 -14.47 -7.84
CA LEU A 150 3.51 -13.47 -8.92
C LEU A 150 3.91 -14.19 -10.22
N THR A 151 3.29 -13.75 -11.31
CA THR A 151 3.47 -14.32 -12.65
C THR A 151 3.90 -13.24 -13.62
N LYS A 152 4.47 -13.64 -14.77
CA LYS A 152 4.80 -12.70 -15.86
C LYS A 152 3.60 -11.89 -16.35
N LYS A 153 2.37 -12.38 -16.16
CA LYS A 153 1.14 -11.67 -16.56
C LYS A 153 0.83 -10.45 -15.68
N ASP A 154 1.42 -10.38 -14.48
CA ASP A 154 1.20 -9.27 -13.57
C ASP A 154 1.80 -7.95 -14.07
N ASN A 155 2.69 -8.01 -15.08
CA ASN A 155 3.24 -6.86 -15.80
C ASN A 155 3.73 -5.73 -14.87
N LEU A 156 4.22 -6.07 -13.67
CA LEU A 156 4.57 -5.10 -12.62
C LEU A 156 5.65 -4.14 -13.14
N LYS A 157 5.51 -2.84 -12.88
CA LYS A 157 6.47 -1.81 -13.35
C LYS A 157 7.86 -2.07 -12.76
N PHE A 158 7.89 -2.70 -11.59
CA PHE A 158 9.12 -2.99 -10.87
C PHE A 158 9.68 -4.39 -11.17
N SER A 159 8.90 -5.34 -11.71
CA SER A 159 9.40 -6.69 -12.04
C SER A 159 9.90 -6.75 -13.49
N LYS A 160 11.20 -6.87 -13.70
CA LYS A 160 11.76 -7.39 -14.95
C LYS A 160 11.75 -8.91 -14.94
#